data_AF-A0A2D4HIE4-F1
#
_entry.id   AF-A0A2D4HIE4-F1
#
_cell.length_a   1.000
_cell.length_b   1.000
_cell.length_c   1.000
_cell.angle_alpha   90.00
_cell.angle_beta   90.00
_cell.angle_gamma   90.00
#
_symmetry.space_group_name_H-M   'P 1'
#
loop_
_entity.id
_entity.type
_entity.pdbx_description
1 polymer ?
#
loop_
_entity_poly.entity_id
_entity_poly.type
_entity_poly.pdbx_seq_one_letter_code
_entity_poly.pdbx_strand_id
1 'polypeptide(L)'
;MTAFRSLEAFVAYGQLYNLWWNSHENTGLESLKQITEAHSPTTLEQNSINTICLTKEIVIKPTKTEYPFYVDSNGVASETDLADRLSLEDRQMKLRGCSVLLSEEHAEVQSLQRDISRIQQIFAEMIHEHQKTNFHRSAEGQELEAKSAIKQDLNKDQRRELICLPDLTKQLTEANQKLVEFPESMKVCPFPDVLECCLIVLHMGAQCQVDLIPELQEQSLNLLGKYGRKHIYKEASKKFFT
;
A
#
# COMPACT_ATOMS: atom_id res chain seq x y z
N MET A 1 0.85 -14.68 26.49
CA MET A 1 -0.06 -13.66 25.92
C MET A 1 0.45 -13.06 24.62
N THR A 2 1.73 -12.69 24.49
CA THR A 2 2.26 -12.02 23.28
C THR A 2 2.20 -12.87 22.00
N ALA A 3 2.53 -14.16 22.09
CA ALA A 3 2.40 -15.07 20.94
C ALA A 3 0.95 -15.21 20.44
N PHE A 4 -0.04 -15.16 21.35
CA PHE A 4 -1.45 -15.16 21.00
C PHE A 4 -1.85 -13.87 20.25
N ARG A 5 -1.37 -12.71 20.70
CA ARG A 5 -1.60 -11.42 20.02
C ARG A 5 -0.96 -11.36 18.63
N SER A 6 0.24 -11.92 18.49
CA SER A 6 0.90 -12.09 17.19
C SER A 6 0.07 -12.94 16.25
N LEU A 7 -0.42 -14.11 16.72
CA LEU A 7 -1.28 -14.97 15.91
C LEU A 7 -2.61 -14.29 15.53
N GLU A 8 -3.26 -13.62 16.49
CA GLU A 8 -4.47 -12.83 16.27
C GLU A 8 -4.26 -11.77 15.17
N ALA A 9 -3.13 -11.07 15.20
CA ALA A 9 -2.78 -10.10 14.17
C ALA A 9 -2.59 -10.74 12.80
N PHE A 10 -1.92 -11.89 12.68
CA PHE A 10 -1.79 -12.56 11.37
C PHE A 10 -3.12 -13.08 10.82
N VAL A 11 -4.02 -13.57 11.69
CA VAL A 11 -5.38 -13.96 11.28
C VAL A 11 -6.14 -12.73 10.78
N ALA A 12 -6.07 -11.60 11.51
CA ALA A 12 -6.70 -10.35 11.10
C ALA A 12 -6.11 -9.81 9.79
N TYR A 13 -4.79 -9.92 9.59
CA TYR A 13 -4.14 -9.49 8.34
C TYR A 13 -4.61 -10.32 7.14
N GLY A 14 -4.74 -11.63 7.32
CA GLY A 14 -5.34 -12.50 6.29
C GLY A 14 -6.79 -12.12 5.97
N GLN A 15 -7.59 -11.77 6.99
CA GLN A 15 -8.95 -11.28 6.79
C GLN A 15 -8.99 -9.96 6.03
N LEU A 16 -8.14 -9.00 6.40
CA LEU A 16 -8.02 -7.71 5.71
C LEU A 16 -7.66 -7.91 4.23
N TYR A 17 -6.67 -8.75 3.95
CA TYR A 17 -6.25 -9.03 2.59
C TYR A 17 -7.34 -9.72 1.77
N ASN A 18 -8.05 -10.70 2.35
CA ASN A 18 -9.18 -11.36 1.70
C ASN A 18 -10.30 -10.36 1.37
N LEU A 19 -10.60 -9.43 2.29
CA LEU A 19 -11.60 -8.39 2.03
C LEU A 19 -11.15 -7.46 0.90
N TRP A 20 -9.89 -7.04 0.90
CA TRP A 20 -9.35 -6.17 -0.13
C TRP A 20 -9.34 -6.86 -1.51
N TRP A 21 -8.83 -8.09 -1.58
CA TRP A 21 -8.67 -8.83 -2.82
C TRP A 21 -10.02 -9.18 -3.48
N ASN A 22 -10.99 -9.66 -2.69
CA ASN A 22 -12.30 -10.05 -3.20
C ASN A 22 -13.23 -8.86 -3.48
N SER A 23 -12.86 -7.65 -3.05
CA SER A 23 -13.68 -6.47 -3.29
C SER A 23 -13.67 -6.00 -4.74
N HIS A 24 -12.69 -6.43 -5.55
CA HIS A 24 -12.55 -6.03 -6.94
C HIS A 24 -13.34 -6.92 -7.91
N GLU A 25 -13.76 -8.12 -7.48
CA GLU A 25 -14.48 -9.07 -8.33
C GLU A 25 -15.94 -8.66 -8.58
N ASN A 26 -16.57 -7.94 -7.64
CA ASN A 26 -17.98 -7.54 -7.77
C ASN A 26 -18.22 -6.31 -8.65
N THR A 27 -17.20 -5.46 -8.89
CA THR A 27 -17.40 -4.20 -9.63
C THR A 27 -17.43 -4.40 -11.15
N GLY A 28 -16.84 -5.49 -11.67
CA GLY A 28 -16.71 -5.72 -13.13
C GLY A 28 -17.80 -6.58 -13.76
N LEU A 29 -18.46 -7.44 -12.98
CA LEU A 29 -19.33 -8.50 -13.53
C LEU A 29 -20.83 -8.17 -13.42
N GLU A 30 -21.22 -7.30 -12.49
CA GLU A 30 -22.60 -6.84 -12.30
C GLU A 30 -23.05 -5.89 -13.44
N SER A 31 -22.14 -5.05 -13.96
CA SER A 31 -22.47 -4.08 -15.02
C SER A 31 -22.75 -4.74 -16.38
N LEU A 32 -22.26 -5.97 -16.61
CA LEU A 32 -22.49 -6.69 -17.86
C LEU A 32 -23.77 -7.56 -17.84
N LYS A 33 -24.24 -7.96 -16.65
CA LYS A 33 -25.49 -8.73 -16.51
C LYS A 33 -26.74 -7.90 -16.84
N GLN A 34 -26.71 -6.59 -16.58
CA GLN A 34 -27.87 -5.72 -16.82
C GLN A 34 -28.16 -5.42 -18.29
N ILE A 35 -27.26 -5.79 -19.22
CA ILE A 35 -27.43 -5.59 -20.66
C ILE A 35 -27.89 -6.89 -21.38
N THR A 36 -27.84 -8.05 -20.72
CA THR A 36 -28.02 -9.35 -21.40
C THR A 36 -29.39 -10.03 -21.16
N GLU A 37 -30.30 -9.43 -20.38
CA GLU A 37 -31.64 -9.99 -20.13
C GLU A 37 -32.79 -9.30 -20.88
N ALA A 38 -32.51 -8.70 -22.04
CA ALA A 38 -33.53 -8.41 -23.02
C ALA A 38 -33.10 -8.93 -24.39
N HIS A 39 -33.92 -9.84 -24.94
CA HIS A 39 -33.86 -10.44 -26.28
C HIS A 39 -33.18 -11.82 -26.37
N SER A 40 -34.00 -12.87 -26.18
CA SER A 40 -33.91 -14.08 -27.00
C SER A 40 -34.21 -13.71 -28.47
N PRO A 41 -33.55 -14.31 -29.48
CA PRO A 41 -33.98 -15.63 -29.93
C PRO A 41 -32.85 -16.59 -30.40
N THR A 42 -33.32 -17.80 -30.68
CA THR A 42 -32.70 -19.07 -31.08
C THR A 42 -31.73 -19.06 -32.29
N THR A 43 -30.72 -19.93 -32.24
CA THR A 43 -30.20 -20.86 -33.30
C THR A 43 -28.69 -20.76 -33.63
N LEU A 44 -27.99 -21.87 -33.34
CA LEU A 44 -26.87 -22.54 -34.03
C LEU A 44 -26.04 -21.77 -35.09
N GLU A 45 -24.73 -21.59 -34.89
CA GLU A 45 -23.64 -22.19 -35.69
C GLU A 45 -22.23 -21.78 -35.21
N GLN A 46 -21.25 -22.56 -35.63
CA GLN A 46 -19.89 -22.69 -35.12
C GLN A 46 -18.88 -21.70 -35.73
N ASN A 47 -17.75 -21.57 -35.02
CA ASN A 47 -16.38 -21.37 -35.49
C ASN A 47 -15.74 -19.96 -35.58
N SER A 48 -14.52 -19.95 -35.03
CA SER A 48 -13.29 -19.27 -35.47
C SER A 48 -12.86 -17.96 -34.79
N ILE A 49 -11.65 -18.08 -34.24
CA ILE A 49 -10.76 -17.09 -33.64
C ILE A 49 -10.29 -16.06 -34.69
N ASN A 50 -10.29 -14.75 -34.36
CA ASN A 50 -9.20 -13.82 -34.70
C ASN A 50 -9.37 -12.40 -34.11
N THR A 51 -8.40 -12.02 -33.27
CA THR A 51 -7.47 -10.87 -33.41
C THR A 51 -7.99 -9.45 -33.75
N ILE A 52 -7.92 -8.56 -32.74
CA ILE A 52 -7.52 -7.12 -32.72
C ILE A 52 -8.29 -6.10 -33.58
N CYS A 53 -8.88 -5.06 -32.96
CA CYS A 53 -8.44 -3.65 -33.12
C CYS A 53 -9.20 -2.65 -32.22
N LEU A 54 -8.41 -1.82 -31.54
CA LEU A 54 -8.81 -0.58 -30.88
C LEU A 54 -9.40 0.45 -31.86
N THR A 55 -10.07 1.44 -31.27
CA THR A 55 -10.51 2.76 -31.79
C THR A 55 -11.88 2.83 -32.49
N LYS A 56 -12.84 3.48 -31.82
CA LYS A 56 -13.48 4.68 -32.35
C LYS A 56 -14.20 5.48 -31.26
N GLU A 57 -13.68 6.69 -31.08
CA GLU A 57 -14.30 7.87 -30.52
C GLU A 57 -15.59 8.19 -31.28
N ILE A 58 -16.72 8.29 -30.58
CA ILE A 58 -17.94 8.94 -31.10
C ILE A 58 -18.50 9.88 -30.04
N VAL A 59 -18.38 11.16 -30.36
CA VAL A 59 -19.05 12.31 -29.75
C VAL A 59 -20.56 12.24 -30.01
N ILE A 60 -21.40 12.32 -28.97
CA ILE A 60 -22.81 12.72 -29.11
C ILE A 60 -23.21 13.68 -27.97
N LYS A 61 -23.72 14.85 -28.37
CA LYS A 61 -24.29 15.95 -27.55
C LYS A 61 -25.61 15.56 -26.87
N PRO A 62 -26.01 16.23 -25.78
CA PRO A 62 -27.20 15.89 -25.01
C PRO A 62 -28.47 16.45 -25.66
N THR A 63 -29.52 15.64 -25.77
CA THR A 63 -30.87 16.09 -26.10
C THR A 63 -31.81 15.74 -24.96
N LYS A 64 -32.43 16.76 -24.37
CA LYS A 64 -33.52 16.66 -23.39
C LYS A 64 -34.70 15.93 -23.99
N THR A 65 -35.28 14.98 -23.26
CA THR A 65 -36.72 14.72 -23.33
C THR A 65 -37.21 14.31 -21.95
N GLU A 66 -38.32 14.91 -21.58
CA GLU A 66 -39.05 14.94 -20.32
C GLU A 66 -39.99 13.73 -20.20
N TYR A 67 -40.59 13.55 -19.01
CA TYR A 67 -41.66 12.60 -18.62
C TYR A 67 -41.25 11.23 -18.02
N PRO A 68 -42.10 10.64 -17.15
CA PRO A 68 -42.45 11.16 -15.83
C PRO A 68 -42.26 10.09 -14.73
N PHE A 69 -42.11 10.61 -13.52
CA PHE A 69 -42.07 9.90 -12.24
C PHE A 69 -43.28 8.97 -12.08
N TYR A 70 -43.06 7.65 -11.95
CA TYR A 70 -44.02 6.75 -11.32
C TYR A 70 -43.53 6.44 -9.91
N VAL A 71 -44.32 6.87 -8.94
CA VAL A 71 -44.24 6.47 -7.54
C VAL A 71 -45.00 5.16 -7.43
N ASP A 72 -44.28 4.04 -7.31
CA ASP A 72 -44.89 2.84 -6.74
C ASP A 72 -44.58 2.82 -5.24
N SER A 73 -45.62 3.16 -4.47
CA SER A 73 -45.68 2.93 -3.03
C SER A 73 -46.02 1.47 -2.79
N ASN A 74 -45.02 0.62 -2.64
CA ASN A 74 -45.12 -0.65 -1.94
C ASN A 74 -43.75 -1.00 -1.35
N GLY A 75 -43.63 -0.81 -0.03
CA GLY A 75 -42.40 -1.05 0.73
C GLY A 75 -42.13 -2.54 0.92
N VAL A 76 -41.60 -3.18 -0.11
CA VAL A 76 -40.89 -4.45 0.01
C VAL A 76 -39.49 -4.21 -0.52
N ALA A 77 -38.52 -4.10 0.39
CA ALA A 77 -37.11 -4.11 0.02
C ALA A 77 -36.85 -5.36 -0.84
N SER A 78 -36.29 -5.17 -2.02
CA SER A 78 -35.96 -6.28 -2.92
C SER A 78 -35.03 -7.25 -2.17
N GLU A 79 -35.23 -8.57 -2.32
CA GLU A 79 -34.40 -9.58 -1.63
C GLU A 79 -32.89 -9.39 -1.93
N THR A 80 -32.57 -8.82 -3.09
CA THR A 80 -31.23 -8.39 -3.50
C THR A 80 -30.65 -7.28 -2.61
N ASP A 81 -31.48 -6.29 -2.22
CA ASP A 81 -31.07 -5.17 -1.36
C ASP A 81 -30.83 -5.62 0.09
N LEU A 82 -31.60 -6.61 0.56
CA LEU A 82 -31.38 -7.23 1.88
C LEU A 82 -30.11 -8.09 1.92
N ALA A 83 -29.85 -8.87 0.87
CA ALA A 83 -28.64 -9.69 0.77
C ALA A 83 -27.36 -8.82 0.68
N ASP A 84 -27.41 -7.71 -0.06
CA ASP A 84 -26.28 -6.79 -0.20
C ASP A 84 -26.00 -6.02 1.11
N ARG A 85 -27.04 -5.60 1.82
CA ARG A 85 -26.90 -4.98 3.15
C ARG A 85 -26.32 -5.94 4.20
N LEU A 86 -26.74 -7.21 4.21
CA LEU A 86 -26.16 -8.22 5.11
C LEU A 86 -24.69 -8.51 4.78
N SER A 87 -24.33 -8.51 3.50
CA SER A 87 -22.95 -8.62 3.02
C SER A 87 -22.09 -7.42 3.47
N LEU A 88 -22.64 -6.20 3.41
CA LEU A 88 -21.96 -4.98 3.86
C LEU A 88 -21.71 -4.99 5.37
N GLU A 89 -22.70 -5.37 6.18
CA GLU A 89 -22.57 -5.46 7.64
C GLU A 89 -21.52 -6.50 8.07
N ASP A 90 -21.47 -7.67 7.42
CA ASP A 90 -20.44 -8.69 7.65
C ASP A 90 -19.04 -8.18 7.30
N ARG A 91 -18.90 -7.45 6.17
CA ARG A 91 -17.64 -6.82 5.76
C ARG A 91 -17.19 -5.75 6.76
N GLN A 92 -18.10 -4.91 7.25
CA GLN A 92 -17.79 -3.92 8.28
C GLN A 92 -17.37 -4.59 9.60
N MET A 93 -18.05 -5.66 10.01
CA MET A 93 -17.69 -6.40 11.22
C MET A 93 -16.29 -6.99 11.13
N LYS A 94 -15.95 -7.59 9.98
CA LYS A 94 -14.59 -8.10 9.70
C LYS A 94 -13.55 -6.98 9.69
N LEU A 95 -13.86 -5.82 9.14
CA LEU A 95 -12.98 -4.64 9.19
C LEU A 95 -12.77 -4.12 10.62
N ARG A 96 -13.81 -4.07 11.46
CA ARG A 96 -13.64 -3.74 12.90
C ARG A 96 -12.70 -4.73 13.59
N GLY A 97 -12.79 -6.02 13.25
CA GLY A 97 -11.87 -7.05 13.72
C GLY A 97 -10.41 -6.80 13.32
N CYS A 98 -10.18 -6.10 12.20
CA CYS A 98 -8.84 -5.74 11.72
C CYS A 98 -8.21 -4.56 12.48
N SER A 99 -8.94 -3.92 13.41
CA SER A 99 -8.41 -2.83 14.27
C SER A 99 -7.14 -3.22 15.03
N VAL A 100 -6.99 -4.51 15.37
CA VAL A 100 -5.80 -5.06 16.05
C VAL A 100 -4.50 -4.83 15.25
N LEU A 101 -4.59 -4.67 13.93
CA LEU A 101 -3.46 -4.42 13.04
C LEU A 101 -2.88 -3.00 13.17
N LEU A 102 -3.69 -2.05 13.63
CA LEU A 102 -3.33 -0.63 13.71
C LEU A 102 -2.64 -0.28 15.04
N SER A 103 -1.71 -1.14 15.48
CA SER A 103 -1.01 -0.98 16.77
C SER A 103 0.11 0.06 16.68
N GLU A 104 0.04 1.12 17.49
CA GLU A 104 1.06 2.17 17.54
C GLU A 104 2.41 1.64 18.05
N GLU A 105 2.41 0.80 19.09
CA GLU A 105 3.64 0.21 19.63
C GLU A 105 4.39 -0.61 18.56
N HIS A 106 3.67 -1.43 17.80
CA HIS A 106 4.28 -2.20 16.70
C HIS A 106 4.73 -1.30 15.56
N ALA A 107 4.01 -0.22 15.25
CA ALA A 107 4.42 0.75 14.23
C ALA A 107 5.74 1.44 14.61
N GLU A 108 5.93 1.74 15.89
CA GLU A 108 7.16 2.33 16.41
C GLU A 108 8.33 1.35 16.37
N VAL A 109 8.14 0.12 16.86
CA VAL A 109 9.16 -0.93 16.80
C VAL A 109 9.59 -1.18 15.35
N GLN A 110 8.63 -1.34 14.43
CA GLN A 110 8.91 -1.54 13.01
C GLN A 110 9.61 -0.32 12.39
N SER A 111 9.26 0.91 12.81
CA SER A 111 9.94 2.12 12.36
C SER A 111 11.39 2.17 12.83
N LEU A 112 11.66 1.84 14.09
CA LEU A 112 13.02 1.79 14.64
C LEU A 112 13.85 0.71 13.94
N GLN A 113 13.27 -0.48 13.73
CA GLN A 113 13.92 -1.56 12.98
C GLN A 113 14.27 -1.11 11.56
N ARG A 114 13.35 -0.45 10.85
CA ARG A 114 13.61 0.11 9.51
C ARG A 114 14.72 1.18 9.52
N ASP A 115 14.72 2.07 10.51
CA ASP A 115 15.77 3.09 10.66
C ASP A 115 17.14 2.43 10.90
N ILE A 116 17.21 1.40 11.75
CA ILE A 116 18.44 0.61 12.01
C ILE A 116 18.91 -0.09 10.73
N SER A 117 18.04 -0.83 10.04
CA SER A 117 18.38 -1.53 8.79
C SER A 117 18.86 -0.56 7.71
N ARG A 118 18.26 0.63 7.62
CA ARG A 118 18.70 1.69 6.70
C ARG A 118 20.11 2.17 7.03
N ILE A 119 20.40 2.43 8.30
CA ILE A 119 21.74 2.89 8.71
C ILE A 119 22.78 1.80 8.46
N GLN A 120 22.46 0.54 8.76
CA GLN A 120 23.31 -0.62 8.46
C GLN A 120 23.58 -0.76 6.96
N GLN A 121 22.56 -0.56 6.12
CA GLN A 121 22.69 -0.57 4.67
C GLN A 121 23.63 0.55 4.19
N ILE A 122 23.49 1.76 4.72
CA ILE A 122 24.39 2.88 4.38
C ILE A 122 25.84 2.54 4.78
N PHE A 123 26.07 1.97 5.97
CA PHE A 123 27.41 1.52 6.36
C PHE A 123 27.98 0.45 5.42
N ALA A 124 27.17 -0.53 5.01
CA ALA A 124 27.59 -1.57 4.08
C ALA A 124 27.99 -0.97 2.71
N GLU A 125 27.22 0.00 2.21
CA GLU A 125 27.53 0.72 0.97
C GLU A 125 28.85 1.50 1.08
N MET A 126 29.06 2.22 2.19
CA MET A 126 30.32 2.96 2.44
C MET A 126 31.54 2.04 2.52
N ILE A 127 31.41 0.88 3.20
CA ILE A 127 32.48 -0.11 3.29
C ILE A 127 32.82 -0.66 1.90
N HIS A 128 31.81 -1.01 1.11
CA HIS A 128 31.98 -1.52 -0.24
C HIS A 128 32.65 -0.48 -1.16
N GLU A 129 32.25 0.79 -1.07
CA GLU A 129 32.86 1.88 -1.82
C GLU A 129 34.33 2.11 -1.43
N HIS A 130 34.64 2.08 -0.13
CA HIS A 130 36.01 2.20 0.37
C HIS A 130 36.90 1.05 -0.12
N GLN A 131 36.40 -0.20 -0.03
CA GLN A 131 37.11 -1.37 -0.53
C GLN A 131 37.38 -1.25 -2.03
N LYS A 132 36.35 -0.96 -2.84
CA LYS A 132 36.47 -0.77 -4.28
C LYS A 132 37.50 0.30 -4.63
N THR A 133 37.46 1.46 -3.99
CA THR A 133 38.38 2.58 -4.25
C THR A 133 39.83 2.22 -3.89
N ASN A 134 40.05 1.50 -2.78
CA ASN A 134 41.38 1.04 -2.39
C ASN A 134 41.94 -0.02 -3.37
N PHE A 135 41.10 -0.92 -3.89
CA PHE A 135 41.52 -1.88 -4.91
C PHE A 135 41.92 -1.20 -6.22
N HIS A 136 41.18 -0.19 -6.68
CA HIS A 136 41.55 0.58 -7.88
C HIS A 136 42.82 1.42 -7.68
N ARG A 137 42.97 2.06 -6.51
CA ARG A 137 44.19 2.82 -6.16
C ARG A 137 45.44 1.95 -6.06
N SER A 138 45.30 0.67 -5.71
CA SER A 138 46.41 -0.29 -5.68
C SER A 138 46.74 -0.89 -7.05
N ALA A 139 45.82 -0.84 -8.02
CA ALA A 139 46.04 -1.34 -9.38
C ALA A 139 46.63 -0.27 -10.33
N GLU A 140 46.46 1.02 -10.01
CA GLU A 140 46.93 2.16 -10.80
C GLU A 140 48.31 2.70 -10.34
N GLY A 141 49.10 1.87 -9.67
CA GLY A 141 50.44 2.20 -9.16
C GLY A 141 51.54 2.35 -10.22
N GLN A 142 51.21 2.34 -11.52
CA GLN A 142 52.11 2.70 -12.62
C GLN A 142 51.28 3.28 -13.77
N GLU A 143 51.22 4.61 -13.88
CA GLU A 143 51.55 5.37 -15.09
C GLU A 143 51.05 6.82 -14.98
N LEU A 144 52.00 7.74 -14.77
CA LEU A 144 52.04 9.12 -15.24
C LEU A 144 50.86 10.07 -14.92
N GLU A 145 51.15 11.02 -14.03
CA GLU A 145 51.00 12.46 -14.26
C GLU A 145 50.56 12.84 -15.70
N ALA A 146 49.45 13.57 -15.79
CA ALA A 146 48.88 14.29 -16.94
C ALA A 146 47.60 13.69 -17.53
N LYS A 147 46.46 14.00 -16.88
CA LYS A 147 45.23 14.53 -17.52
C LYS A 147 44.23 14.97 -16.46
N SER A 148 44.53 16.12 -15.86
CA SER A 148 43.52 17.03 -15.31
C SER A 148 42.66 17.53 -16.48
N ALA A 149 41.62 16.80 -16.87
CA ALA A 149 40.52 17.26 -17.71
C ALA A 149 39.50 16.15 -17.99
N ILE A 150 38.83 15.62 -16.96
CA ILE A 150 37.51 15.00 -17.19
C ILE A 150 36.55 15.59 -16.17
N LYS A 151 35.90 16.67 -16.61
CA LYS A 151 34.60 17.11 -16.12
C LYS A 151 33.62 15.96 -16.34
N GLN A 152 33.52 15.04 -15.39
CA GLN A 152 32.35 14.18 -15.27
C GLN A 152 31.43 14.81 -14.24
N ASP A 153 30.55 15.65 -14.80
CA ASP A 153 29.15 15.77 -14.41
C ASP A 153 28.83 15.25 -13.01
N LEU A 154 29.02 16.14 -12.03
CA LEU A 154 28.44 16.02 -10.70
C LEU A 154 26.92 16.04 -10.88
N ASN A 155 26.36 14.86 -11.13
CA ASN A 155 24.94 14.62 -11.12
C ASN A 155 24.36 15.22 -9.85
N LYS A 156 23.27 15.97 -10.03
CA LYS A 156 22.57 16.82 -9.06
C LYS A 156 21.85 16.02 -7.96
N ASP A 157 22.53 15.04 -7.36
CA ASP A 157 22.01 14.17 -6.30
C ASP A 157 22.97 14.02 -5.11
N GLN A 158 24.07 14.78 -5.06
CA GLN A 158 24.90 14.97 -3.84
C GLN A 158 24.27 15.95 -2.84
N ARG A 159 22.94 16.02 -2.83
CA ARG A 159 22.13 16.59 -1.75
C ARG A 159 21.57 15.50 -0.83
N ARG A 160 22.10 14.27 -0.91
CA ARG A 160 22.16 13.40 0.26
C ARG A 160 23.09 14.10 1.24
N GLU A 161 22.48 14.97 2.05
CA GLU A 161 22.94 15.51 3.33
C GLU A 161 24.26 14.88 3.75
N LEU A 162 25.36 15.61 3.86
CA LEU A 162 26.69 15.06 4.20
C LEU A 162 26.57 14.14 5.43
N ILE A 163 26.35 12.85 5.19
CA ILE A 163 26.05 11.90 6.24
C ILE A 163 27.41 11.56 6.85
N CYS A 164 27.75 12.21 7.96
CA CYS A 164 29.00 11.94 8.65
C CYS A 164 28.92 10.58 9.36
N LEU A 165 29.99 9.78 9.30
CA LEU A 165 30.08 8.50 10.02
C LEU A 165 29.73 8.61 11.52
N PRO A 166 30.24 9.64 12.26
CA PRO A 166 29.81 9.93 13.63
C PRO A 166 28.29 10.11 13.77
N ASP A 167 27.66 10.83 12.85
CA ASP A 167 26.22 11.11 12.90
C ASP A 167 25.39 9.84 12.68
N LEU A 168 25.79 8.98 11.73
CA LEU A 168 25.16 7.66 11.55
C LEU A 168 25.34 6.77 12.76
N THR A 169 26.52 6.78 13.36
CA THR A 169 26.83 5.95 14.54
C THR A 169 25.98 6.42 15.72
N LYS A 170 25.83 7.73 15.89
CA LYS A 170 24.93 8.33 16.89
C LYS A 170 23.47 7.93 16.63
N GLN A 171 22.98 8.06 15.40
CA GLN A 171 21.61 7.65 15.05
C GLN A 171 21.38 6.15 15.27
N LEU A 172 22.35 5.30 14.93
CA LEU A 172 22.26 3.86 15.14
C LEU A 172 22.20 3.52 16.63
N THR A 173 23.05 4.14 17.45
CA THR A 173 23.07 3.89 18.90
C THR A 173 21.78 4.38 19.56
N GLU A 174 21.28 5.56 19.19
CA GLU A 174 19.99 6.08 19.67
C GLU A 174 18.81 5.17 19.27
N ALA A 175 18.76 4.69 18.03
CA ALA A 175 17.70 3.80 17.56
C ALA A 175 17.74 2.45 18.28
N ASN A 176 18.93 1.87 18.50
CA ASN A 176 19.10 0.64 19.27
C ASN A 176 18.72 0.84 20.74
N GLN A 177 19.08 1.96 21.35
CA GLN A 177 18.71 2.29 22.73
C GLN A 177 17.19 2.29 22.90
N LYS A 178 16.48 2.98 22.01
CA LYS A 178 15.00 3.02 22.02
C LYS A 178 14.41 1.64 21.79
N LEU A 179 14.98 0.84 20.90
CA LEU A 179 14.50 -0.52 20.65
C LEU A 179 14.65 -1.44 21.88
N VAL A 180 15.67 -1.21 22.72
CA VAL A 180 15.85 -1.96 23.98
C VAL A 180 14.76 -1.66 25.00
N GLU A 181 14.15 -0.47 24.98
CA GLU A 181 13.07 -0.07 25.89
C GLU A 181 11.78 -0.90 25.67
N PHE A 182 11.60 -1.45 24.46
CA PHE A 182 10.43 -2.28 24.16
C PHE A 182 10.57 -3.70 24.72
N PRO A 183 9.46 -4.30 25.20
CA PRO A 183 9.45 -5.66 25.72
C PRO A 183 10.03 -6.68 24.74
N GLU A 184 10.87 -7.59 25.23
CA GLU A 184 11.51 -8.63 24.41
C GLU A 184 10.49 -9.46 23.62
N SER A 185 9.32 -9.72 24.22
CA SER A 185 8.27 -10.49 23.55
C SER A 185 7.74 -9.83 22.28
N MET A 186 7.80 -8.50 22.15
CA MET A 186 7.37 -7.77 20.95
C MET A 186 8.42 -7.80 19.85
N LYS A 187 9.69 -7.98 20.21
CA LYS A 187 10.81 -8.10 19.27
C LYS A 187 10.94 -9.51 18.72
N VAL A 188 10.58 -10.52 19.52
CA VAL A 188 10.66 -11.94 19.15
C VAL A 188 9.41 -12.42 18.40
N CYS A 189 8.22 -11.95 18.78
CA CYS A 189 6.99 -12.35 18.09
C CYS A 189 6.78 -11.49 16.83
N PRO A 190 6.62 -12.09 15.64
CA PRO A 190 6.39 -11.33 14.41
C PRO A 190 5.04 -10.61 14.45
N PHE A 191 4.93 -9.51 13.70
CA PHE A 191 3.70 -8.75 13.55
C PHE A 191 3.59 -8.24 12.10
N PRO A 192 2.40 -8.22 11.48
CA PRO A 192 2.21 -7.66 10.13
C PRO A 192 2.71 -6.22 10.00
N ASP A 193 3.16 -5.77 8.82
CA ASP A 193 3.60 -4.37 8.66
C ASP A 193 2.41 -3.42 8.88
N VAL A 194 2.48 -2.60 9.93
CA VAL A 194 1.38 -1.73 10.34
C VAL A 194 1.09 -0.68 9.27
N LEU A 195 2.12 -0.14 8.61
CA LEU A 195 1.93 0.92 7.61
C LEU A 195 1.35 0.36 6.32
N GLU A 196 1.71 -0.87 5.95
CA GLU A 196 1.04 -1.59 4.87
C GLU A 196 -0.45 -1.79 5.19
N CYS A 197 -0.77 -2.24 6.42
CA CYS A 197 -2.15 -2.39 6.87
C CYS A 197 -2.92 -1.07 6.78
N CYS A 198 -2.34 0.05 7.26
CA CYS A 198 -2.94 1.38 7.13
C CYS A 198 -3.25 1.73 5.67
N LEU A 199 -2.32 1.47 4.75
CA LEU A 199 -2.50 1.75 3.33
C LEU A 199 -3.62 0.92 2.71
N ILE A 200 -3.71 -0.37 3.06
CA ILE A 200 -4.79 -1.25 2.58
C ILE A 200 -6.14 -0.73 3.09
N VAL A 201 -6.26 -0.43 4.38
CA VAL A 201 -7.49 0.10 4.99
C VAL A 201 -7.95 1.38 4.30
N LEU A 202 -7.04 2.35 4.10
CA LEU A 202 -7.36 3.60 3.43
C LEU A 202 -7.71 3.41 1.95
N HIS A 203 -7.03 2.48 1.28
CA HIS A 203 -7.30 2.17 -0.12
C HIS A 203 -8.69 1.54 -0.29
N MET A 204 -9.08 0.64 0.61
CA MET A 204 -10.41 0.06 0.61
C MET A 204 -11.50 1.11 0.80
N GLY A 205 -11.32 2.07 1.71
CA GLY A 205 -12.28 3.17 1.88
C GLY A 205 -12.38 4.09 0.65
N ALA A 206 -11.27 4.30 -0.07
CA ALA A 206 -11.25 5.17 -1.24
C ALA A 206 -11.83 4.53 -2.50
N GLN A 207 -11.63 3.22 -2.72
CA GLN A 207 -11.90 2.56 -4.01
C GLN A 207 -12.96 1.47 -3.97
N CYS A 208 -13.27 0.90 -2.80
CA CYS A 208 -14.08 -0.33 -2.72
C CYS A 208 -15.54 -0.10 -2.29
N GLN A 209 -16.04 1.14 -2.23
CA GLN A 209 -17.39 1.48 -1.73
C GLN A 209 -17.72 0.85 -0.36
N VAL A 210 -16.69 0.42 0.39
CA VAL A 210 -16.88 -0.04 1.75
C VAL A 210 -16.97 1.22 2.60
N ASP A 211 -18.10 1.43 3.26
CA ASP A 211 -18.25 2.47 4.28
C ASP A 211 -17.14 2.28 5.32
N LEU A 212 -16.07 3.05 5.15
CA LEU A 212 -14.90 2.94 5.98
C LEU A 212 -15.27 3.44 7.37
N ILE A 213 -14.92 2.66 8.37
CA ILE A 213 -15.13 2.98 9.77
C ILE A 213 -14.27 4.22 10.09
N PRO A 214 -14.87 5.38 10.43
CA PRO A 214 -14.13 6.64 10.59
C PRO A 214 -12.96 6.53 11.57
N GLU A 215 -13.13 5.76 12.64
CA GLU A 215 -12.12 5.52 13.65
C GLU A 215 -10.88 4.80 13.07
N LEU A 216 -11.09 3.81 12.21
CA LEU A 216 -9.99 3.10 11.54
C LEU A 216 -9.29 3.97 10.52
N GLN A 217 -10.05 4.82 9.81
CA GLN A 217 -9.50 5.78 8.87
C GLN A 217 -8.58 6.78 9.58
N GLU A 218 -9.07 7.38 10.66
CA GLU A 218 -8.31 8.35 11.45
C GLU A 218 -7.05 7.72 12.03
N GLN A 219 -7.16 6.54 12.64
CA GLN A 219 -6.02 5.81 13.20
C GLN A 219 -4.98 5.49 12.13
N SER A 220 -5.41 5.06 10.94
CA SER A 220 -4.52 4.77 9.81
C SER A 220 -3.77 6.01 9.33
N LEU A 221 -4.47 7.15 9.20
CA LEU A 221 -3.88 8.43 8.82
C LEU A 221 -2.87 8.93 9.86
N ASN A 222 -3.19 8.81 11.15
CA ASN A 222 -2.31 9.22 12.23
C ASN A 222 -0.99 8.42 12.19
N LEU A 223 -1.08 7.09 12.12
CA LEU A 223 0.10 6.21 12.06
C LEU A 223 0.96 6.48 10.81
N LEU A 224 0.35 6.69 9.64
CA LEU A 224 1.07 7.05 8.42
C LEU A 224 1.74 8.42 8.52
N GLY A 225 1.08 9.41 9.13
CA GLY A 225 1.65 10.72 9.38
C GLY A 225 2.86 10.65 10.32
N LYS A 226 2.77 9.83 11.38
CA LYS A 226 3.82 9.68 12.38
C LYS A 226 5.02 8.89 11.85
N TYR A 227 4.80 7.73 11.23
CA TYR A 227 5.85 6.75 10.91
C TYR A 227 6.11 6.54 9.40
N GLY A 228 5.25 7.03 8.51
CA GLY A 228 5.35 6.80 7.05
C GLY A 228 6.28 7.75 6.29
N ARG A 229 6.71 8.86 6.90
CA ARG A 229 7.43 9.95 6.20
C ARG A 229 8.86 9.63 5.74
N LYS A 230 9.50 8.59 6.27
CA LYS A 230 10.93 8.29 6.03
C LYS A 230 11.19 7.17 5.01
N HIS A 231 10.17 6.52 4.46
CA HIS A 231 10.33 5.23 3.75
C HIS A 231 9.50 5.14 2.46
N ILE A 232 9.43 3.95 1.83
CA ILE A 232 8.62 3.63 0.63
C ILE A 232 7.16 4.10 0.76
N TYR A 233 6.66 4.15 1.99
CA TYR A 233 5.31 4.57 2.32
C TYR A 233 5.06 6.06 2.07
N LYS A 234 6.10 6.90 2.01
CA LYS A 234 5.96 8.34 1.76
C LYS A 234 5.24 8.63 0.46
N GLU A 235 5.55 7.89 -0.61
CA GLU A 235 4.91 8.12 -1.90
C GLU A 235 3.48 7.56 -1.91
N ALA A 236 3.29 6.36 -1.37
CA ALA A 236 1.99 5.73 -1.27
C ALA A 236 1.01 6.53 -0.39
N SER A 237 1.51 7.17 0.67
CA SER A 237 0.68 7.89 1.65
C SER A 237 0.23 9.26 1.17
N LYS A 238 0.97 9.92 0.26
CA LYS A 238 0.65 11.29 -0.22
C LYS A 238 -0.78 11.43 -0.72
N LYS A 239 -1.29 10.41 -1.39
CA LYS A 239 -2.64 10.40 -1.98
C LYS A 239 -3.76 10.53 -0.94
N PHE A 240 -3.49 10.23 0.32
CA PHE A 240 -4.46 10.30 1.41
C PHE A 240 -4.36 11.59 2.25
N PHE A 241 -3.37 12.45 1.97
CA PHE A 241 -3.15 13.73 2.67
C PHE A 241 -3.29 14.94 1.75
N THR A 242 -3.81 14.75 0.53
CA THR A 242 -4.03 15.81 -0.47
C THR A 242 -5.53 16.07 -0.59
#